data_AF-A0A496R1L2-F1
#
_entry.id   AF-A0A496R1L2-F1
#
_cell.length_a   1.000
_cell.length_b   1.000
_cell.length_c   1.000
_cell.angle_alpha   90.00
_cell.angle_beta   90.00
_cell.angle_gamma   90.00
#
_symmetry.space_group_name_H-M   'P 1'
#
loop_
_entity.id
_entity.type
_entity.pdbx_description
1 polymer ?
#
loop_
_entity_poly.entity_id
_entity_poly.type
_entity_poly.pdbx_seq_one_letter_code
_entity_poly.pdbx_strand_id
1 'polypeptide(L)'
;MKKNKTTTALQWLTGLISIGVFVFLLLNHKLQLWIVVFGVSAILSTLLGRFYCSWICPMNTSFKIIDSVYRKLGIKRLKAPEFLSNRFVRIGVLVLFVAAMVLFKRFGIKLNALLYLTIFSVLLTLIFQETFWHRHLCPFGTILSFTSRKALYSMKINEEECIECGKCQEVCPTGSILTLENGKRRNTSHECLLCGKCTEVCPVSVCQLEW
;
A
#
# COMPACT_ATOMS: atom_id res chain seq x y z
N MET A 1 -0.15 21.79 -13.04
CA MET A 1 0.81 21.79 -11.92
C MET A 1 1.74 20.58 -12.02
N LYS A 2 3.00 20.81 -12.41
CA LYS A 2 4.06 19.79 -12.57
C LYS A 2 4.38 19.16 -11.20
N LYS A 3 4.59 17.84 -11.20
CA LYS A 3 5.23 17.03 -10.13
C LYS A 3 6.06 17.87 -9.17
N ASN A 4 5.67 17.97 -7.90
CA ASN A 4 6.56 18.51 -6.88
C ASN A 4 7.62 17.43 -6.62
N LYS A 5 8.74 17.45 -7.36
CA LYS A 5 9.86 16.48 -7.23
C LYS A 5 10.26 16.27 -5.75
N THR A 6 10.07 17.30 -4.94
CA THR A 6 10.17 17.35 -3.48
C THR A 6 9.38 16.25 -2.76
N THR A 7 8.14 15.96 -3.13
CA THR A 7 7.32 14.95 -2.42
C THR A 7 7.78 13.53 -2.72
N THR A 8 8.17 13.24 -3.97
CA THR A 8 8.75 11.93 -4.33
C THR A 8 10.10 11.72 -3.63
N ALA A 9 10.97 12.73 -3.62
CA ALA A 9 12.26 12.66 -2.92
C ALA A 9 12.08 12.44 -1.41
N LEU A 10 11.13 13.15 -0.80
CA LEU A 10 10.82 13.01 0.61
C LEU A 10 10.27 11.62 0.94
N GLN A 11 9.38 11.05 0.11
CA GLN A 11 8.90 9.67 0.27
C GLN A 11 10.02 8.63 0.17
N TRP A 12 11.01 8.85 -0.70
CA TRP A 12 12.19 7.97 -0.77
C TRP A 12 13.04 8.09 0.49
N LEU A 13 13.29 9.32 0.96
CA LEU A 13 14.03 9.58 2.19
C LEU A 13 13.36 8.90 3.40
N THR A 14 12.06 9.14 3.61
CA THR A 14 11.32 8.55 4.73
C THR A 14 11.19 7.05 4.60
N GLY A 15 11.03 6.53 3.38
CA GLY A 15 11.00 5.10 3.11
C GLY A 15 12.31 4.39 3.45
N LEU A 16 13.46 4.98 3.08
CA LEU A 16 14.79 4.46 3.39
C LEU A 16 15.10 4.53 4.88
N ILE A 17 14.74 5.64 5.54
CA ILE A 17 14.84 5.77 7.01
C ILE A 17 13.99 4.68 7.67
N SER A 18 12.75 4.46 7.20
CA SER A 18 11.87 3.44 7.76
C SER A 18 12.43 2.03 7.62
N ILE A 19 13.03 1.67 6.48
CA ILE A 19 13.76 0.39 6.33
C ILE A 19 14.94 0.33 7.32
N GLY A 20 15.73 1.41 7.43
CA GLY A 20 16.86 1.48 8.36
C GLY A 20 16.45 1.24 9.81
N VAL A 21 15.41 1.93 10.29
CA VAL A 21 14.88 1.73 11.65
C VAL A 21 14.28 0.33 11.81
N PHE A 22 13.59 -0.20 10.79
CA PHE A 22 13.05 -1.56 10.82
C PHE A 22 14.14 -2.62 10.96
N VAL A 23 15.22 -2.50 10.18
CA VAL A 23 16.39 -3.40 10.25
C VAL A 23 17.11 -3.23 11.58
N PHE A 24 17.28 -2.00 12.06
CA PHE A 24 17.87 -1.75 13.38
C PHE A 24 17.08 -2.42 14.51
N LEU A 25 15.75 -2.29 14.51
CA LEU A 25 14.89 -2.95 15.50
C LEU A 25 14.88 -4.48 15.36
N LEU A 26 15.04 -4.98 14.14
CA LEU A 26 15.20 -6.41 13.87
C LEU A 26 16.48 -6.96 14.50
N LEU A 27 17.62 -6.30 14.28
CA LEU A 27 18.93 -6.70 14.84
C LEU A 27 18.94 -6.64 16.38
N ASN A 28 18.19 -5.72 16.98
CA ASN A 28 18.06 -5.61 18.43
C ASN A 28 16.99 -6.54 19.04
N HIS A 29 16.34 -7.40 18.26
CA HIS A 29 15.21 -8.24 18.67
C HIS A 29 14.01 -7.45 19.27
N LYS A 30 13.92 -6.13 19.02
CA LYS A 30 12.87 -5.24 19.54
C LYS A 30 11.80 -4.90 18.50
N LEU A 31 11.61 -5.78 17.50
CA LEU A 31 10.66 -5.55 16.40
C LEU A 31 9.22 -5.32 16.87
N GLN A 32 8.85 -5.78 18.07
CA GLN A 32 7.56 -5.51 18.69
C GLN A 32 7.26 -4.00 18.83
N LEU A 33 8.27 -3.14 18.97
CA LEU A 33 8.09 -1.68 19.01
C LEU A 33 7.49 -1.13 17.70
N TRP A 34 7.68 -1.81 16.57
CA TRP A 34 7.08 -1.39 15.30
C TRP A 34 5.55 -1.52 15.29
N ILE A 35 4.99 -2.39 16.14
CA ILE A 35 3.54 -2.50 16.31
C ILE A 35 2.98 -1.22 16.92
N VAL A 36 3.74 -0.56 17.81
CA VAL A 36 3.35 0.74 18.38
C VAL A 36 3.34 1.81 17.29
N VAL A 37 4.37 1.83 16.43
CA VAL A 37 4.42 2.74 15.27
C VAL A 37 3.22 2.51 14.35
N PHE A 38 2.88 1.25 14.07
CA PHE A 38 1.69 0.90 13.29
C PHE A 38 0.40 1.34 13.99
N GLY A 39 0.27 1.12 15.29
CA GLY A 39 -0.91 1.50 16.08
C GLY A 39 -1.16 3.01 16.08
N VAL A 40 -0.12 3.80 16.36
CA VAL A 40 -0.19 5.27 16.29
C VAL A 40 -0.56 5.72 14.87
N SER A 41 0.03 5.10 13.85
CA SER A 41 -0.27 5.42 12.46
C SER A 41 -1.70 5.03 12.06
N ALA A 42 -2.26 3.94 12.60
CA ALA A 42 -3.62 3.52 12.35
C ALA A 42 -4.65 4.49 12.93
N ILE A 43 -4.35 5.09 14.09
CA ILE A 43 -5.13 6.19 14.67
C ILE A 43 -5.01 7.43 13.77
N LEU A 44 -3.80 7.83 13.40
CA LEU A 44 -3.60 8.97 12.51
C LEU A 44 -4.27 8.77 11.14
N SER A 45 -4.42 7.52 10.70
CA SER A 45 -5.06 7.17 9.43
C SER A 45 -6.56 7.48 9.38
N THR A 46 -7.22 7.71 10.53
CA THR A 46 -8.61 8.17 10.54
C THR A 46 -8.74 9.59 10.01
N LEU A 47 -7.67 10.40 10.08
CA LEU A 47 -7.62 11.77 9.58
C LEU A 47 -6.88 11.86 8.23
N LEU A 48 -5.70 11.24 8.15
CA LEU A 48 -4.78 11.39 7.02
C LEU A 48 -4.90 10.33 5.92
N GLY A 49 -5.91 9.46 6.00
CA GLY A 49 -6.03 8.33 5.08
C GLY A 49 -4.96 7.27 5.34
N ARG A 50 -4.62 6.44 4.35
CA ARG A 50 -3.60 5.38 4.52
C ARG A 50 -2.17 5.88 4.38
N PHE A 51 -1.82 6.96 5.08
CA PHE A 51 -0.49 7.59 5.04
C PHE A 51 0.64 6.60 5.39
N TYR A 52 0.40 5.70 6.35
CA TYR A 52 1.36 4.67 6.76
C TYR A 52 1.91 3.87 5.58
N CYS A 53 1.04 3.44 4.66
CA CYS A 53 1.42 2.60 3.54
C CYS A 53 2.40 3.29 2.58
N SER A 54 2.29 4.61 2.39
CA SER A 54 3.17 5.33 1.47
C SER A 54 4.49 5.77 2.10
N TRP A 55 4.48 6.15 3.40
CA TRP A 55 5.60 6.87 4.02
C TRP A 55 6.39 6.08 5.06
N ILE A 56 5.75 5.14 5.75
CA ILE A 56 6.33 4.46 6.93
C ILE A 56 6.50 2.95 6.65
N CYS A 57 5.62 2.37 5.84
CA CYS A 57 5.61 0.93 5.60
C CYS A 57 6.89 0.47 4.88
N PRO A 58 7.73 -0.38 5.51
CA PRO A 58 8.98 -0.84 4.88
C PRO A 58 8.73 -1.69 3.63
N MET A 59 7.62 -2.47 3.62
CA MET A 59 7.24 -3.33 2.49
C MET A 59 6.98 -2.51 1.22
N ASN A 60 6.30 -1.36 1.33
CA ASN A 60 6.02 -0.50 0.19
C ASN A 60 7.31 0.07 -0.42
N THR A 61 8.28 0.46 0.40
CA THR A 61 9.59 0.90 -0.08
C THR A 61 10.33 -0.23 -0.78
N SER A 62 10.31 -1.45 -0.22
CA SER A 62 10.88 -2.63 -0.88
C SER A 62 10.24 -2.88 -2.26
N PHE A 63 8.91 -2.76 -2.37
CA PHE A 63 8.23 -2.97 -3.64
C PHE A 63 8.54 -1.87 -4.65
N LYS A 64 8.63 -0.60 -4.23
CA LYS A 64 9.08 0.51 -5.09
C LYS A 64 10.48 0.25 -5.66
N ILE A 65 11.40 -0.31 -4.86
CA ILE A 65 12.74 -0.68 -5.30
C ILE A 65 12.67 -1.81 -6.33
N ILE A 66 11.94 -2.89 -6.03
CA ILE A 66 11.77 -4.04 -6.94
C ILE A 66 11.14 -3.58 -8.26
N ASP A 67 10.06 -2.79 -8.21
CA ASP A 67 9.42 -2.18 -9.38
C ASP A 67 10.40 -1.38 -10.23
N SER A 68 11.23 -0.54 -9.58
CA SER A 68 12.22 0.27 -10.27
C SER A 68 13.28 -0.58 -10.98
N VAL A 69 13.76 -1.64 -10.33
CA VAL A 69 14.73 -2.58 -10.90
C VAL A 69 14.12 -3.36 -12.06
N TYR A 70 12.93 -3.94 -11.89
CA TYR A 70 12.26 -4.72 -12.94
C TYR A 70 11.92 -3.89 -14.17
N ARG A 71 11.50 -2.62 -13.98
CA ARG A 71 11.27 -1.70 -15.11
C ARG A 71 12.55 -1.40 -15.88
N LYS A 72 13.70 -1.26 -15.19
CA LYS A 72 15.01 -1.07 -15.86
C LYS A 72 15.46 -2.31 -16.63
N LEU A 73 15.18 -3.50 -16.08
CA LEU A 73 15.53 -4.78 -16.70
C LEU A 73 14.53 -5.25 -17.77
N GLY A 74 13.39 -4.56 -17.94
CA GLY A 74 12.36 -4.93 -18.92
C GLY A 74 11.58 -6.21 -18.59
N ILE A 75 11.69 -6.73 -17.37
CA ILE A 75 11.07 -8.00 -16.96
C ILE A 75 9.60 -7.78 -16.61
N LYS A 76 8.70 -8.51 -17.29
CA LYS A 76 7.26 -8.51 -16.99
C LYS A 76 6.97 -9.51 -15.86
N ARG A 77 6.29 -9.06 -14.80
CA ARG A 77 5.81 -9.91 -13.68
C ARG A 77 4.39 -10.42 -13.94
N LEU A 78 4.06 -11.55 -13.33
CA LEU A 78 2.74 -12.17 -13.43
C LEU A 78 1.67 -11.28 -12.79
N LYS A 79 0.53 -11.15 -13.48
CA LYS A 79 -0.66 -10.48 -12.95
C LYS A 79 -1.35 -11.35 -11.90
N ALA A 80 -2.12 -10.74 -11.02
CA ALA A 80 -2.91 -11.46 -10.02
C ALA A 80 -3.97 -12.36 -10.70
N PRO A 81 -4.18 -13.60 -10.23
CA PRO A 81 -5.28 -14.46 -10.70
C PRO A 81 -6.64 -13.89 -10.28
N GLU A 82 -7.62 -13.90 -11.19
CA GLU A 82 -8.93 -13.27 -11.00
C GLU A 82 -9.71 -13.84 -9.81
N PHE A 83 -9.54 -15.12 -9.49
CA PHE A 83 -10.19 -15.77 -8.35
C PHE A 83 -9.85 -15.13 -7.00
N LEU A 84 -8.66 -14.52 -6.86
CA LEU A 84 -8.27 -13.81 -5.64
C LEU A 84 -8.83 -12.38 -5.56
N SER A 85 -9.59 -11.93 -6.57
CA SER A 85 -10.14 -10.57 -6.62
C SER A 85 -11.36 -10.33 -5.71
N ASN A 86 -11.88 -11.37 -5.07
CA ASN A 86 -13.08 -11.28 -4.25
C ASN A 86 -12.83 -10.62 -2.89
N ARG A 87 -13.75 -9.74 -2.47
CA ARG A 87 -13.73 -9.10 -1.14
C ARG A 87 -13.64 -10.12 0.00
N PHE A 88 -14.25 -11.30 -0.19
CA PHE A 88 -14.22 -12.39 0.78
C PHE A 88 -12.81 -12.95 1.00
N VAL A 89 -11.97 -13.02 -0.03
CA VAL A 89 -10.58 -13.48 0.11
C VAL A 89 -9.82 -12.54 1.03
N ARG A 90 -9.95 -11.22 0.80
CA ARG A 90 -9.28 -10.20 1.62
C ARG A 90 -9.67 -10.30 3.11
N ILE A 91 -10.96 -10.50 3.39
CA ILE A 91 -11.45 -10.68 4.77
C ILE A 91 -10.98 -12.03 5.34
N GLY A 92 -11.04 -13.11 4.54
CA GLY A 92 -10.58 -14.43 4.93
C GLY A 92 -9.09 -14.46 5.30
N VAL A 93 -8.23 -13.76 4.55
CA VAL A 93 -6.80 -13.61 4.87
C VAL A 93 -6.60 -12.88 6.19
N LEU A 94 -7.39 -11.83 6.48
CA LEU A 94 -7.32 -11.14 7.76
C LEU A 94 -7.74 -12.06 8.92
N VAL A 95 -8.85 -12.79 8.77
CA VAL A 95 -9.33 -13.75 9.79
C VAL A 95 -8.30 -14.84 10.03
N LEU A 96 -7.72 -15.41 8.96
CA LEU A 96 -6.66 -16.40 9.03
C LEU A 96 -5.40 -15.85 9.74
N PHE A 97 -5.00 -14.63 9.43
CA PHE A 97 -3.85 -13.98 10.07
C PHE A 97 -4.07 -13.78 11.58
N VAL A 98 -5.27 -13.32 11.98
CA VAL A 98 -5.63 -13.16 13.41
C VAL A 98 -5.71 -14.52 14.10
N ALA A 99 -6.33 -15.52 13.48
CA ALA A 99 -6.42 -16.88 14.02
C ALA A 99 -5.03 -17.49 14.22
N ALA A 100 -4.14 -17.34 13.24
CA ALA A 100 -2.75 -17.79 13.34
C ALA A 100 -2.01 -17.09 14.50
N MET A 101 -2.18 -15.77 14.67
CA MET A 101 -1.60 -15.05 15.81
C MET A 101 -2.10 -15.59 17.16
N VAL A 102 -3.40 -15.85 17.30
CA VAL A 102 -3.99 -16.40 18.53
C VAL A 102 -3.46 -17.81 18.81
N LEU A 103 -3.37 -18.66 17.79
CA LEU A 103 -2.83 -20.02 17.91
C LEU A 103 -1.35 -19.99 18.32
N PHE A 104 -0.50 -19.21 17.63
CA PHE A 104 0.92 -19.12 17.97
C PHE A 104 1.15 -18.61 19.40
N LYS A 105 0.33 -17.66 19.86
CA LYS A 105 0.35 -17.21 21.26
C LYS A 105 0.00 -18.35 22.23
N ARG A 106 -0.99 -19.18 21.89
CA ARG A 106 -1.41 -20.34 22.70
C ARG A 106 -0.35 -21.44 22.76
N PHE A 107 0.38 -21.68 21.66
CA PHE A 107 1.48 -22.65 21.60
C PHE A 107 2.80 -22.14 22.21
N GLY A 108 2.86 -20.90 22.72
CA GLY A 108 4.06 -20.35 23.34
C GLY A 108 5.20 -20.04 22.37
N ILE A 109 4.95 -20.06 21.06
CA ILE A 109 5.97 -19.80 20.04
C ILE A 109 6.18 -18.30 19.90
N LYS A 110 7.39 -17.81 20.20
CA LYS A 110 7.78 -16.40 20.04
C LYS A 110 8.03 -16.08 18.56
N LEU A 111 6.96 -15.95 17.78
CA LEU A 111 7.00 -15.61 16.35
C LEU A 111 6.92 -14.10 16.12
N ASN A 112 7.92 -13.55 15.44
CA ASN A 112 7.91 -12.16 14.95
C ASN A 112 7.02 -12.04 13.70
N ALA A 113 5.70 -12.06 13.85
CA ALA A 113 4.74 -12.08 12.74
C ALA A 113 5.01 -11.03 11.65
N LEU A 114 5.44 -9.83 12.04
CA LEU A 114 5.77 -8.74 11.11
C LEU A 114 6.98 -9.07 10.21
N LEU A 115 7.99 -9.75 10.74
CA LEU A 115 9.17 -10.19 9.97
C LEU A 115 8.76 -11.20 8.90
N TYR A 116 8.04 -12.25 9.30
CA TYR A 116 7.58 -13.29 8.38
C TYR A 116 6.65 -12.72 7.31
N LEU A 117 5.74 -11.82 7.69
CA LEU A 117 4.88 -11.14 6.72
C LEU A 117 5.70 -10.32 5.72
N THR A 118 6.72 -9.60 6.19
CA THR A 118 7.59 -8.77 5.33
C THR A 118 8.35 -9.64 4.34
N ILE A 119 9.01 -10.70 4.81
CA ILE A 119 9.75 -11.64 3.96
C ILE A 119 8.81 -12.29 2.95
N PHE A 120 7.67 -12.82 3.38
CA PHE A 120 6.70 -13.46 2.50
C PHE A 120 6.20 -12.50 1.42
N SER A 121 5.91 -11.26 1.77
CA SER A 121 5.44 -10.24 0.82
C SER A 121 6.49 -9.86 -0.23
N VAL A 122 7.76 -9.76 0.18
CA VAL A 122 8.88 -9.43 -0.70
C VAL A 122 9.11 -10.57 -1.69
N LEU A 123 9.20 -11.80 -1.19
CA LEU A 123 9.33 -12.99 -2.04
C LEU A 123 8.20 -13.09 -3.05
N LEU A 124 6.97 -12.84 -2.62
CA LEU A 124 5.81 -12.86 -3.50
C LEU A 124 5.90 -11.79 -4.60
N THR A 125 6.37 -10.59 -4.26
CA THR A 125 6.47 -9.45 -5.20
C THR A 125 7.61 -9.61 -6.21
N LEU A 126 8.55 -10.52 -5.98
CA LEU A 126 9.53 -10.91 -6.99
C LEU A 126 8.88 -11.67 -8.15
N ILE A 127 7.84 -12.47 -7.87
CA ILE A 127 7.16 -13.32 -8.86
C ILE A 127 5.92 -12.61 -9.43
N PHE A 128 5.11 -12.03 -8.54
CA PHE A 128 3.84 -11.39 -8.84
C PHE A 128 3.94 -9.86 -8.76
N GLN A 129 3.01 -9.17 -9.40
CA GLN A 129 2.87 -7.71 -9.24
C GLN A 129 2.51 -7.35 -7.79
N GLU A 130 3.00 -6.20 -7.31
CA GLU A 130 2.66 -5.63 -6.00
C GLU A 130 1.16 -5.45 -5.76
N THR A 131 0.37 -5.36 -6.83
CA THR A 131 -1.10 -5.32 -6.78
C THR A 131 -1.67 -6.53 -6.06
N PHE A 132 -1.06 -7.70 -6.25
CA PHE A 132 -1.50 -8.94 -5.62
C PHE A 132 -1.43 -8.86 -4.09
N TRP A 133 -0.35 -8.28 -3.57
CA TRP A 133 -0.18 -8.09 -2.13
C TRP A 133 -1.11 -7.01 -1.59
N HIS A 134 -1.06 -5.81 -2.15
CA HIS A 134 -1.73 -4.65 -1.59
C HIS A 134 -3.26 -4.69 -1.73
N ARG A 135 -3.77 -5.36 -2.76
CA ARG A 135 -5.22 -5.48 -3.00
C ARG A 135 -5.85 -6.67 -2.27
N HIS A 136 -5.13 -7.79 -2.14
CA HIS A 136 -5.75 -9.06 -1.71
C HIS A 136 -5.15 -9.67 -0.44
N LEU A 137 -3.83 -9.60 -0.23
CA LEU A 137 -3.15 -10.39 0.81
C LEU A 137 -2.71 -9.60 2.03
N CYS A 138 -2.65 -8.27 1.96
CA CYS A 138 -2.16 -7.45 3.07
C CYS A 138 -3.20 -7.37 4.22
N PRO A 139 -2.99 -8.02 5.38
CA PRO A 139 -3.92 -7.95 6.50
C PRO A 139 -3.98 -6.53 7.08
N PHE A 140 -2.83 -5.86 7.17
CA PHE A 140 -2.73 -4.48 7.63
C PHE A 140 -3.45 -3.48 6.71
N GLY A 141 -3.43 -3.73 5.40
CA GLY A 141 -4.17 -2.91 4.44
C GLY A 141 -5.68 -2.97 4.67
N THR A 142 -6.20 -4.14 5.03
CA THR A 142 -7.62 -4.33 5.36
C THR A 142 -8.00 -3.61 6.66
N ILE A 143 -7.15 -3.69 7.68
CA ILE A 143 -7.35 -2.95 8.95
C ILE A 143 -7.36 -1.44 8.68
N LEU A 144 -6.36 -0.92 7.97
CA LEU A 144 -6.25 0.50 7.65
C LEU A 144 -7.39 0.97 6.73
N SER A 145 -7.90 0.11 5.84
CA SER A 145 -9.09 0.40 5.05
C SER A 145 -10.29 0.78 5.89
N PHE A 146 -10.42 0.10 7.03
CA PHE A 146 -11.58 0.24 7.89
C PHE A 146 -11.45 1.51 8.72
N THR A 147 -10.26 1.79 9.25
CA THR A 147 -10.01 3.01 10.03
C THR A 147 -9.99 4.27 9.17
N SER A 148 -9.54 4.19 7.91
CA SER A 148 -9.43 5.34 7.01
C SER A 148 -10.72 5.68 6.24
N ARG A 149 -11.88 5.13 6.61
CA ARG A 149 -13.15 5.39 5.89
C ARG A 149 -13.59 6.85 5.95
N LYS A 150 -13.31 7.52 7.06
CA LYS A 150 -13.66 8.93 7.33
C LYS A 150 -12.46 9.88 7.13
N ALA A 151 -11.43 9.42 6.44
CA ALA A 151 -10.25 10.23 6.20
C ALA A 151 -10.62 11.50 5.44
N LEU A 152 -10.23 12.64 6.00
CA LEU A 152 -10.36 13.95 5.36
C LEU A 152 -9.33 14.07 4.24
N TYR A 153 -8.08 13.70 4.55
CA TYR A 153 -7.02 13.76 3.57
C TYR A 153 -7.03 12.55 2.65
N SER A 154 -7.20 12.80 1.35
CA SER A 154 -7.14 11.73 0.35
C SER A 154 -6.75 12.22 -1.03
N MET A 155 -6.29 11.28 -1.88
CA MET A 155 -6.10 11.56 -3.29
C MET A 155 -7.46 11.64 -3.98
N LYS A 156 -7.75 12.75 -4.66
CA LYS A 156 -8.94 12.92 -5.49
C LYS A 156 -8.55 13.16 -6.95
N ILE A 157 -9.51 12.96 -7.84
CA ILE A 157 -9.35 13.15 -9.27
C ILE A 157 -10.39 14.19 -9.68
N ASN A 158 -9.96 15.29 -10.29
CA ASN A 158 -10.88 16.24 -10.90
C ASN A 158 -11.56 15.56 -12.10
N GLU A 159 -12.87 15.35 -11.98
CA GLU A 159 -13.68 14.63 -12.98
C GLU A 159 -13.93 15.47 -14.24
N GLU A 160 -14.00 16.79 -14.10
CA GLU A 160 -14.27 17.73 -15.20
C GLU A 160 -13.09 17.79 -16.16
N GLU A 161 -11.87 17.86 -15.62
CA GLU A 161 -10.62 17.91 -16.38
C GLU A 161 -10.13 16.52 -16.83
N CYS A 162 -10.77 15.44 -16.39
CA CYS A 162 -10.34 14.08 -16.69
C CYS A 162 -10.60 13.73 -18.16
N ILE A 163 -9.54 13.34 -18.88
CA ILE A 163 -9.61 12.93 -20.30
C ILE A 163 -9.76 11.42 -20.52
N GLU A 164 -10.18 10.67 -19.50
CA GLU A 164 -10.63 9.26 -19.62
C GLU A 164 -9.58 8.22 -20.07
N CYS A 165 -8.30 8.62 -20.20
CA CYS A 165 -7.22 7.78 -20.71
C CYS A 165 -6.87 6.51 -19.93
N GLY A 166 -7.40 6.29 -18.72
CA GLY A 166 -7.23 5.06 -17.93
C GLY A 166 -5.85 4.83 -17.29
N LYS A 167 -4.80 5.57 -17.66
CA LYS A 167 -3.42 5.37 -17.17
C LYS A 167 -3.28 5.32 -15.64
N CYS A 168 -4.03 6.17 -14.92
CA CYS A 168 -4.00 6.18 -13.46
C CYS A 168 -4.54 4.89 -12.84
N GLN A 169 -5.54 4.26 -13.46
CA GLN A 169 -6.14 3.00 -13.02
C GLN A 169 -5.18 1.83 -13.23
N GLU A 170 -4.44 1.81 -14.35
CA GLU A 170 -3.46 0.75 -14.67
C GLU A 170 -2.31 0.67 -13.66
N VAL A 171 -1.84 1.82 -13.17
CA VAL A 171 -0.72 1.88 -12.22
C VAL A 171 -1.15 1.81 -10.74
N CYS A 172 -2.45 1.70 -10.46
CA CYS A 172 -2.95 1.72 -9.09
C CYS A 172 -2.77 0.34 -8.41
N PRO A 173 -1.92 0.22 -7.37
CA PRO A 173 -1.64 -1.08 -6.73
C PRO A 173 -2.84 -1.65 -5.95
N THR A 174 -3.76 -0.81 -5.48
CA THR A 174 -4.95 -1.28 -4.76
C THR A 174 -6.19 -1.38 -5.65
N GLY A 175 -6.11 -0.90 -6.90
CA GLY A 175 -7.30 -0.74 -7.73
C GLY A 175 -8.33 0.22 -7.12
N SER A 176 -7.89 1.23 -6.37
CA SER A 176 -8.80 2.20 -5.72
C SER A 176 -9.46 3.17 -6.71
N ILE A 177 -8.92 3.29 -7.92
CA ILE A 177 -9.46 4.17 -8.97
C ILE A 177 -10.48 3.39 -9.80
N LEU A 178 -11.71 3.88 -9.78
CA LEU A 178 -12.86 3.29 -10.45
C LEU A 178 -13.24 4.08 -11.70
N THR A 179 -13.77 3.35 -12.68
CA THR A 179 -14.42 3.91 -13.87
C THR A 179 -15.87 4.26 -13.53
N LEU A 180 -16.27 5.51 -13.77
CA LEU A 180 -17.65 5.96 -13.68
C LEU A 180 -18.39 5.71 -15.00
N GLU A 181 -19.73 5.80 -14.98
CA GLU A 181 -20.59 5.61 -16.17
C GLU A 181 -20.26 6.59 -17.30
N ASN A 182 -19.91 7.83 -16.95
CA ASN A 182 -19.49 8.88 -17.88
C ASN A 182 -18.05 8.72 -18.40
N GLY A 183 -17.41 7.57 -18.19
CA GLY A 183 -16.02 7.33 -18.58
C GLY A 183 -14.98 8.04 -17.69
N LYS A 184 -15.38 8.94 -16.79
CA LYS A 184 -14.45 9.61 -15.86
C LYS A 184 -13.94 8.65 -14.79
N ARG A 185 -12.87 9.06 -14.09
CA ARG A 185 -12.16 8.24 -13.10
C ARG A 185 -12.35 8.88 -11.73
N ARG A 186 -12.71 8.07 -10.74
CA ARG A 186 -12.87 8.50 -9.35
C ARG A 186 -12.02 7.63 -8.45
N ASN A 187 -11.33 8.25 -7.49
CA ASN A 187 -10.56 7.50 -6.51
C ASN A 187 -11.40 7.19 -5.27
N THR A 188 -11.29 5.96 -4.77
CA THR A 188 -11.87 5.53 -3.50
C THR A 188 -10.89 5.82 -2.37
N SER A 189 -11.14 6.89 -1.61
CA SER A 189 -10.23 7.42 -0.59
C SER A 189 -9.76 6.37 0.42
N HIS A 190 -10.69 5.53 0.90
CA HIS A 190 -10.39 4.54 1.93
C HIS A 190 -9.63 3.30 1.42
N GLU A 191 -9.45 3.14 0.11
CA GLU A 191 -8.62 2.10 -0.53
C GLU A 191 -7.29 2.63 -1.07
N CYS A 192 -7.13 3.95 -1.11
CA CYS A 192 -5.96 4.60 -1.67
C CYS A 192 -4.76 4.52 -0.73
N LEU A 193 -3.60 4.09 -1.23
CA LEU A 193 -2.35 4.06 -0.45
C LEU A 193 -1.64 5.41 -0.35
N LEU A 194 -2.11 6.44 -1.08
CA LEU A 194 -1.43 7.73 -1.21
C LEU A 194 0.01 7.65 -1.78
N CYS A 195 0.28 6.62 -2.60
CA CYS A 195 1.60 6.35 -3.16
C CYS A 195 2.04 7.32 -4.28
N GLY A 196 1.12 8.10 -4.84
CA GLY A 196 1.40 9.09 -5.88
C GLY A 196 1.60 8.54 -7.30
N LYS A 197 1.57 7.22 -7.54
CA LYS A 197 1.81 6.65 -8.89
C LYS A 197 0.85 7.22 -9.96
N CYS A 198 -0.40 7.50 -9.60
CA CYS A 198 -1.39 8.09 -10.51
C CYS A 198 -1.02 9.52 -10.96
N THR A 199 -0.38 10.32 -10.10
CA THR A 199 0.03 11.68 -10.44
C THR A 199 1.23 11.68 -11.39
N GLU A 200 2.06 10.62 -11.37
CA GLU A 200 3.23 10.50 -12.23
C GLU A 200 2.89 10.17 -13.69
N VAL A 201 1.80 9.43 -13.92
CA VAL A 201 1.39 8.97 -15.25
C VAL A 201 0.27 9.79 -15.88
N CYS A 202 -0.36 10.69 -15.11
CA CYS A 202 -1.49 11.49 -15.58
C CYS A 202 -1.03 12.59 -16.55
N PRO A 203 -1.49 12.59 -17.82
CA PRO A 203 -1.05 13.58 -18.81
C PRO A 203 -1.62 14.99 -18.53
N VAL A 204 -2.77 15.08 -17.88
CA VAL A 204 -3.48 16.34 -17.57
C VAL A 204 -3.38 16.75 -16.10
N SER A 205 -2.63 16.01 -15.28
CA SER A 205 -2.35 16.35 -13.87
C SER A 205 -3.59 16.58 -12.97
N VAL A 206 -4.67 15.83 -13.18
CA VAL A 206 -5.94 15.95 -12.43
C VAL A 206 -5.98 15.17 -11.11
N CYS A 207 -4.96 14.36 -10.83
CA CYS A 207 -4.83 13.60 -9.60
C CYS A 207 -4.15 14.45 -8.53
N GLN A 208 -4.86 14.86 -7.49
CA GLN A 208 -4.36 15.80 -6.47
C GLN A 208 -4.70 15.34 -5.05
N LEU A 209 -3.83 15.70 -4.11
CA LEU A 209 -4.07 15.50 -2.68
C LEU A 209 -4.91 16.67 -2.16
N GLU A 210 -6.13 16.37 -1.72
CA GLU A 210 -7.06 17.35 -1.17
C GLU A 210 -7.30 17.10 0.32
N TRP A 211 -7.57 18.20 1.04
CA TRP A 211 -7.94 18.25 2.45
C TRP A 211 -9.46 18.28 2.61
#